data_AF-A0AAJ6EL73-F1
#
_entry.id   AF-A0AAJ6EL73-F1
#
_cell.length_a   1.000
_cell.length_b   1.000
_cell.length_c   1.000
_cell.angle_alpha   90.00
_cell.angle_beta   90.00
_cell.angle_gamma   90.00
#
_symmetry.space_group_name_H-M   'P 1'
#
loop_
_entity.id
_entity.type
_entity.pdbx_description
1 polymer ?
#
loop_
_entity_poly.entity_id
_entity_poly.type
_entity_poly.pdbx_seq_one_letter_code
_entity_poly.pdbx_strand_id
1 'polypeptide(L)'
;MRRLAGVLEIRPIIGVRNEDYEFIVNPIIDVGFGKYGEADFAPAARVARKLKDDVYVGLEYYAYFGKIGDFSPLAKQQHTLFAVTDFKLGDVDVDFGIGYGLTPASDRFVVKTIIGYAFPVPGARESSGERTSANGPINPMAYLSARTTPYSDRSNPPRLEYP
;
A
#
# COMPACT_ATOMS: atom_id res chain seq x y z
N MET A 1 26.62 0.51 -11.22
CA MET A 1 25.51 -0.47 -11.33
C MET A 1 25.53 -1.39 -10.11
N ARG A 2 24.78 -1.09 -9.04
CA ARG A 2 24.72 -1.95 -7.84
C ARG A 2 23.46 -2.82 -7.92
N ARG A 3 23.66 -4.13 -8.06
CA ARG A 3 22.60 -5.15 -8.08
C ARG A 3 21.98 -5.30 -6.69
N LEU A 4 20.64 -5.37 -6.70
CA LEU A 4 19.71 -6.01 -5.76
C LEU A 4 20.33 -6.57 -4.46
N ALA A 5 20.41 -5.73 -3.42
CA ALA A 5 20.26 -6.25 -2.07
C ALA A 5 18.75 -6.50 -1.88
N GLY A 6 18.37 -7.69 -1.42
CA GLY A 6 16.97 -7.95 -1.07
C GLY A 6 16.51 -7.04 0.07
N VAL A 7 15.19 -6.95 0.26
CA VAL A 7 14.56 -6.19 1.34
C VAL A 7 13.62 -7.11 2.09
N LEU A 8 13.65 -7.06 3.42
CA LEU A 8 12.62 -7.61 4.29
C LEU A 8 11.60 -6.51 4.61
N GLU A 9 10.36 -6.67 4.13
CA GLU A 9 9.25 -5.78 4.53
C GLU A 9 8.57 -6.35 5.79
N ILE A 10 8.47 -5.53 6.82
CA ILE A 10 7.69 -5.82 8.03
C ILE A 10 6.49 -4.87 8.04
N ARG A 11 5.29 -5.44 7.89
CA ARG A 11 4.03 -4.71 7.83
C ARG A 11 3.07 -5.17 8.94
N PRO A 12 3.16 -4.57 10.13
CA PRO A 12 2.11 -4.74 11.12
C PRO A 12 0.78 -4.19 10.58
N ILE A 13 -0.32 -4.79 11.00
CA ILE A 13 -1.68 -4.33 10.69
C ILE A 13 -2.36 -4.08 12.02
N ILE A 14 -2.63 -2.82 12.32
CA ILE A 14 -3.33 -2.40 13.53
C ILE A 14 -4.65 -1.80 13.07
N GLY A 15 -5.79 -2.34 13.52
CA GLY A 15 -7.08 -1.82 13.09
C GLY A 15 -8.19 -2.02 14.10
N VAL A 16 -9.20 -1.16 13.98
CA VAL A 16 -10.47 -1.25 14.70
C VAL A 16 -11.60 -1.18 13.70
N ARG A 17 -12.67 -1.94 13.94
CA ARG A 17 -13.85 -1.99 13.08
C ARG A 17 -15.10 -2.09 13.95
N ASN A 18 -16.13 -1.34 13.58
CA ASN A 18 -17.49 -1.51 14.06
C ASN A 18 -18.44 -1.73 12.87
N GLU A 19 -19.75 -1.70 13.09
CA GLU A 19 -20.73 -1.97 12.03
C GLU A 19 -20.63 -1.00 10.85
N ASP A 20 -20.28 0.26 11.12
CA ASP A 20 -20.31 1.34 10.13
C ASP A 20 -18.93 1.74 9.63
N TYR A 21 -17.89 1.60 10.46
CA TYR A 21 -16.57 2.17 10.22
C TYR A 21 -15.44 1.19 10.43
N GLU A 22 -14.40 1.37 9.63
CA GLU A 22 -13.12 0.72 9.76
C GLU A 22 -12.00 1.77 9.80
N PHE A 23 -11.02 1.53 10.67
CA PHE A 23 -9.77 2.26 10.69
C PHE A 23 -8.60 1.28 10.77
N ILE A 24 -7.61 1.45 9.89
CA ILE A 24 -6.41 0.62 9.82
C ILE A 24 -5.17 1.51 9.72
N VAL A 25 -4.10 1.12 10.40
CA VAL A 25 -2.76 1.70 10.26
C VAL A 25 -1.74 0.58 10.09
N ASN A 26 -0.81 0.79 9.17
CA ASN A 26 0.29 -0.11 8.86
C ASN A 26 1.61 0.65 9.05
N PRO A 27 2.29 0.56 10.20
CA PRO A 27 3.62 1.15 10.39
C PRO A 27 4.69 0.28 9.71
N ILE A 28 4.79 0.38 8.38
CA ILE A 28 5.66 -0.50 7.57
C ILE A 28 7.13 -0.08 7.70
N ILE A 29 7.99 -1.07 7.85
CA ILE A 29 9.44 -0.93 7.86
C ILE A 29 10.05 -1.83 6.79
N ASP A 30 10.86 -1.26 5.90
CA ASP A 30 11.62 -1.96 4.87
C ASP A 30 13.09 -2.06 5.29
N VAL A 31 13.59 -3.26 5.55
CA VAL A 31 14.99 -3.50 5.97
C VAL A 31 15.81 -4.05 4.81
N GLY A 32 16.77 -3.27 4.31
CA GLY A 32 17.66 -3.69 3.22
C GLY A 32 18.77 -4.63 3.68
N PHE A 33 19.03 -5.70 2.95
CA PHE A 33 20.12 -6.66 3.22
C PHE A 33 21.51 -6.17 2.77
N GLY A 34 21.69 -4.86 2.62
CA GLY A 34 22.96 -4.23 2.26
C GLY A 34 23.94 -4.16 3.44
N LYS A 35 25.16 -3.67 3.16
CA LYS A 35 26.27 -3.57 4.14
C LYS A 35 25.90 -2.89 5.47
N TYR A 36 24.93 -1.98 5.45
CA TYR A 36 24.56 -1.15 6.59
C TYR A 36 23.18 -1.47 7.17
N GLY A 37 22.45 -2.46 6.63
CA GLY A 37 21.14 -2.87 7.18
C GLY A 37 20.14 -1.72 7.26
N GLU A 38 20.17 -0.79 6.30
CA GLU A 38 19.35 0.42 6.35
C GLU A 38 17.87 0.08 6.36
N ALA A 39 17.11 0.81 7.19
CA ALA A 39 15.69 0.62 7.36
C ALA A 39 14.94 1.88 6.93
N ASP A 40 13.98 1.73 6.02
CA ASP A 40 13.10 2.80 5.57
C ASP A 40 11.72 2.69 6.25
N PHE A 41 11.07 3.84 6.47
CA PHE A 41 9.73 3.91 7.05
C PHE A 41 8.70 4.33 6.01
N ALA A 42 7.67 3.51 5.83
CA ALA A 42 6.68 3.66 4.75
C ALA A 42 5.24 3.45 5.24
N PRO A 43 4.76 4.22 6.23
CA PRO A 43 3.48 3.93 6.86
C PRO A 43 2.31 4.12 5.89
N ALA A 44 1.26 3.33 6.12
CA ALA A 44 -0.02 3.49 5.44
C ALA A 44 -1.16 3.56 6.46
N ALA A 45 -2.25 4.22 6.09
CA ALA A 45 -3.46 4.29 6.90
C ALA A 45 -4.71 4.26 6.02
N ARG A 46 -5.79 3.69 6.53
CA ARG A 46 -7.10 3.63 5.89
C ARG A 46 -8.19 4.02 6.87
N VAL A 47 -9.17 4.77 6.38
CA VAL A 47 -10.47 4.93 7.02
C VAL A 47 -11.55 4.62 5.99
N ALA A 48 -12.48 3.76 6.33
CA ALA A 48 -13.59 3.39 5.44
C ALA A 48 -14.91 3.37 6.21
N ARG A 49 -15.99 3.63 5.49
CA ARG A 49 -17.36 3.55 5.98
C ARG A 49 -18.17 2.60 5.11
N LYS A 50 -18.97 1.74 5.75
CA LYS A 50 -19.98 0.92 5.09
C LYS A 50 -21.13 1.82 4.61
N LEU A 51 -21.44 1.78 3.32
CA LEU A 51 -22.60 2.49 2.76
C LEU A 51 -23.84 1.60 2.68
N LYS A 52 -23.63 0.32 2.36
CA LYS A 52 -24.64 -0.74 2.31
C LYS A 52 -23.92 -2.07 2.40
N ASP A 53 -24.68 -3.17 2.41
CA ASP A 53 -24.09 -4.50 2.40
C ASP A 53 -23.14 -4.68 1.22
N ASP A 54 -21.95 -5.21 1.54
CA ASP A 54 -20.82 -5.41 0.64
C ASP A 54 -20.41 -4.16 -0.17
N VAL A 55 -20.65 -2.93 0.32
CA VAL A 55 -20.12 -1.71 -0.30
C VAL A 55 -19.55 -0.74 0.73
N TYR A 56 -18.27 -0.41 0.55
CA TYR A 56 -17.52 0.52 1.38
C TYR A 56 -16.98 1.66 0.53
N VAL A 57 -16.85 2.83 1.16
CA VAL A 57 -16.09 3.97 0.61
C VAL A 57 -15.13 4.48 1.66
N GLY A 58 -13.99 4.99 1.24
CA GLY A 58 -12.98 5.41 2.20
C GLY A 58 -11.89 6.27 1.61
N LEU A 59 -10.93 6.54 2.48
CA LEU A 59 -9.67 7.17 2.13
C LEU A 59 -8.53 6.25 2.54
N GLU A 60 -7.51 6.18 1.70
CA GLU A 60 -6.23 5.55 2.02
C GLU A 60 -5.11 6.56 1.87
N TYR A 61 -4.17 6.54 2.79
CA TYR A 61 -2.97 7.35 2.77
C TYR A 61 -1.75 6.45 2.78
N TYR A 62 -0.83 6.70 1.86
CA TYR A 62 0.47 6.03 1.78
C TYR A 62 1.56 7.08 1.87
N ALA A 63 2.59 6.80 2.66
CA ALA A 63 3.76 7.63 2.77
C ALA A 63 5.06 6.82 2.63
N TYR A 64 6.10 7.49 2.17
CA TYR A 64 7.47 7.01 2.20
C TYR A 64 8.37 8.13 2.73
N PHE A 65 8.87 7.96 3.95
CA PHE A 65 9.72 8.93 4.64
C PHE A 65 11.21 8.74 4.29
N GLY A 66 11.58 7.54 3.81
CA GLY A 66 12.96 7.10 3.67
C GLY A 66 13.56 6.63 5.00
N LYS A 67 14.87 6.81 5.14
CA LYS A 67 15.67 6.17 6.18
C LYS A 67 15.27 6.58 7.60
N ILE A 68 15.04 5.60 8.46
CA ILE A 68 14.78 5.83 9.89
C ILE A 68 16.00 6.53 10.52
N GLY A 69 15.73 7.63 11.24
CA GLY A 69 16.76 8.48 11.86
C GLY A 69 17.34 9.54 10.93
N ASP A 70 17.00 9.53 9.64
CA ASP A 70 17.41 10.52 8.64
C ASP A 70 16.31 10.64 7.56
N PHE A 71 15.10 11.01 7.98
CA PHE A 71 13.98 11.13 7.05
C PHE A 71 14.27 12.19 5.99
N SER A 72 13.86 11.90 4.77
CA SER A 72 14.04 12.79 3.63
C SER A 72 13.34 14.14 3.88
N PRO A 73 13.83 15.26 3.31
CA PRO A 73 13.06 16.50 3.28
C PRO A 73 11.68 16.28 2.64
N LEU A 74 10.63 16.99 3.09
CA LEU A 74 9.25 16.77 2.64
C LEU A 74 9.09 16.74 1.11
N ALA A 75 9.82 17.59 0.38
CA ALA A 75 9.79 17.61 -1.09
C ALA A 75 10.28 16.31 -1.75
N LYS A 76 11.05 15.50 -1.02
CA LYS A 76 11.60 14.21 -1.42
C LYS A 76 10.88 13.01 -0.79
N GLN A 77 10.01 13.23 0.20
CA GLN A 77 9.13 12.19 0.73
C GLN A 77 7.98 11.95 -0.25
N GLN A 78 7.52 10.71 -0.38
CA GLN A 78 6.32 10.41 -1.15
C GLN A 78 5.12 10.40 -0.21
N HIS A 79 4.05 11.07 -0.61
CA HIS A 79 2.77 11.02 0.06
C HIS A 79 1.65 10.97 -0.97
N THR A 80 0.77 9.99 -0.89
CA THR A 80 -0.34 9.81 -1.83
C THR A 80 -1.61 9.52 -1.05
N LEU A 81 -2.66 10.29 -1.34
CA LEU A 81 -3.99 10.10 -0.78
C LEU A 81 -4.89 9.51 -1.86
N PHE A 82 -5.62 8.45 -1.54
CA PHE A 82 -6.58 7.80 -2.41
C PHE A 82 -8.00 7.97 -1.89
N ALA A 83 -8.93 8.23 -2.80
CA ALA A 83 -10.34 7.91 -2.60
C ALA A 83 -10.55 6.46 -3.08
N VAL A 84 -11.18 5.64 -2.24
CA VAL A 84 -11.34 4.21 -2.49
C VAL A 84 -12.78 3.75 -2.33
N THR A 85 -13.14 2.67 -3.01
CA THR A 85 -14.37 1.93 -2.80
C THR A 85 -14.12 0.44 -2.90
N ASP A 86 -14.77 -0.32 -2.03
CA ASP A 86 -14.76 -1.78 -2.07
C ASP A 86 -16.17 -2.26 -2.34
N PHE A 87 -16.33 -3.24 -3.23
CA PHE A 87 -17.62 -3.85 -3.49
C PHE A 87 -17.52 -5.29 -3.99
N LYS A 88 -18.62 -6.05 -3.86
CA LYS A 88 -18.74 -7.39 -4.45
C LYS A 88 -19.52 -7.40 -5.75
N LEU A 89 -19.07 -8.26 -6.68
CA LEU A 89 -19.75 -8.65 -7.91
C LEU A 89 -19.88 -10.18 -7.94
N GLY A 90 -20.97 -10.71 -7.36
CA GLY A 90 -21.11 -12.15 -7.16
C GLY A 90 -20.04 -12.68 -6.20
N ASP A 91 -19.26 -13.67 -6.65
CA ASP A 91 -18.16 -14.26 -5.88
C ASP A 91 -16.83 -13.49 -6.02
N VAL A 92 -16.84 -12.38 -6.75
CA VAL A 92 -15.66 -11.53 -6.98
C VAL A 92 -15.71 -10.32 -6.07
N ASP A 93 -14.62 -10.09 -5.37
CA ASP A 93 -14.42 -8.90 -4.58
C ASP A 93 -13.56 -7.87 -5.35
N VAL A 94 -13.91 -6.58 -5.27
CA VAL A 94 -13.21 -5.50 -5.96
C VAL A 94 -12.87 -4.37 -4.98
N ASP A 95 -11.60 -3.96 -4.93
CA ASP A 95 -11.14 -2.68 -4.36
C ASP A 95 -10.69 -1.79 -5.51
N PHE A 96 -11.27 -0.61 -5.63
CA PHE A 96 -10.93 0.39 -6.63
C PHE A 96 -10.51 1.69 -5.93
N GLY A 97 -9.48 2.35 -6.45
CA GLY A 97 -9.04 3.64 -5.91
C GLY A 97 -8.43 4.58 -6.94
N ILE A 98 -8.63 5.88 -6.70
CA ILE A 98 -7.99 6.97 -7.44
C ILE A 98 -7.20 7.81 -6.44
N GLY A 99 -5.91 7.94 -6.69
CA GLY A 99 -4.94 8.59 -5.84
C GLY A 99 -4.37 9.87 -6.44
N TYR A 100 -4.03 10.81 -5.55
CA TYR A 100 -3.32 12.03 -5.89
C TYR A 100 -2.07 12.21 -5.02
N GLY A 101 -0.96 12.49 -5.68
CA GLY A 101 0.33 12.75 -5.03
C GLY A 101 0.40 14.14 -4.39
N LEU A 102 0.67 14.18 -3.09
CA LEU A 102 0.70 15.41 -2.28
C LEU A 102 2.06 16.12 -2.29
N THR A 103 3.13 15.46 -2.74
CA THR A 103 4.49 16.01 -2.80
C THR A 103 5.11 15.90 -4.19
N PRO A 104 6.18 16.67 -4.49
CA PRO A 104 6.95 16.57 -5.74
C PRO A 104 7.49 15.18 -6.07
N ALA A 105 7.79 14.36 -5.05
CA ALA A 105 8.29 13.01 -5.24
C ALA A 105 7.20 11.95 -5.47
N SER A 106 5.91 12.31 -5.34
CA SER A 106 4.78 11.42 -5.62
C SER A 106 4.31 11.51 -7.07
N ASP A 107 3.84 10.40 -7.61
CA ASP A 107 3.05 10.40 -8.84
C ASP A 107 1.79 11.24 -8.65
N ARG A 108 1.52 12.13 -9.62
CA ARG A 108 0.41 13.09 -9.48
C ARG A 108 -0.94 12.40 -9.49
N PHE A 109 -1.14 11.42 -10.36
CA PHE A 109 -2.38 10.67 -10.45
C PHE A 109 -2.05 9.18 -10.51
N VAL A 110 -2.73 8.40 -9.68
CA VAL A 110 -2.59 6.95 -9.61
C VAL A 110 -3.98 6.33 -9.63
N VAL A 111 -4.16 5.25 -10.39
CA VAL A 111 -5.37 4.42 -10.31
C VAL A 111 -4.93 3.05 -9.81
N LYS A 112 -5.66 2.50 -8.84
CA LYS A 112 -5.45 1.15 -8.31
C LYS A 112 -6.72 0.32 -8.46
N THR A 113 -6.54 -0.98 -8.70
CA THR A 113 -7.62 -1.96 -8.65
C THR A 113 -7.06 -3.28 -8.17
N ILE A 114 -7.74 -3.89 -7.20
CA ILE A 114 -7.44 -5.23 -6.69
C ILE A 114 -8.69 -6.08 -6.87
N ILE A 115 -8.49 -7.29 -7.39
CA ILE A 115 -9.57 -8.25 -7.66
C ILE A 115 -9.30 -9.51 -6.84
N GLY A 116 -10.25 -9.87 -5.99
CA GLY A 116 -10.22 -11.07 -5.17
C GLY A 116 -11.22 -12.11 -5.68
N TYR A 117 -10.82 -13.38 -5.65
CA TYR A 117 -11.72 -14.50 -5.92
C TYR A 117 -11.39 -15.66 -4.97
N ALA A 118 -12.40 -16.14 -4.26
CA ALA A 118 -12.27 -17.28 -3.35
C ALA A 118 -12.51 -18.58 -4.10
N PHE A 119 -11.44 -19.35 -4.36
CA PHE A 119 -11.54 -20.64 -5.03
C PHE A 119 -12.32 -21.66 -4.17
N PRO A 120 -13.37 -22.31 -4.72
CA PRO A 120 -14.06 -23.39 -4.02
C PRO A 120 -13.11 -24.53 -3.66
N VAL A 121 -13.15 -24.98 -2.41
CA VAL A 121 -12.38 -26.15 -1.95
C VAL A 121 -13.32 -27.35 -1.84
N PRO A 122 -13.13 -28.42 -2.64
CA PRO A 122 -13.99 -29.61 -2.57
C PRO A 122 -14.02 -30.22 -1.17
N GLY A 123 -15.22 -30.48 -0.64
CA GLY A 123 -15.40 -31.07 0.69
C GLY A 123 -15.34 -30.07 1.85
N ALA A 124 -15.11 -28.78 1.60
CA ALA A 124 -15.37 -27.75 2.60
C ALA A 124 -16.88 -27.71 2.87
N ARG A 125 -17.28 -27.92 4.13
CA ARG A 125 -18.68 -27.72 4.54
C ARG A 125 -19.02 -26.25 4.35
N GLU A 126 -20.12 -25.94 3.67
CA GLU A 126 -20.71 -24.60 3.74
C GLU A 126 -21.00 -24.30 5.21
N SER A 127 -20.24 -23.39 5.81
CA SER A 127 -20.64 -22.79 7.08
C SER A 127 -21.81 -21.87 6.76
N SER A 128 -23.01 -22.44 6.80
CA SER A 128 -24.28 -21.71 6.79
C SER A 128 -24.31 -20.74 7.97
N GLY A 129 -24.32 -19.45 7.67
CA GLY A 129 -24.50 -18.36 8.65
C GLY A 129 -23.19 -17.74 9.12
N GLU A 130 -23.06 -16.43 8.94
CA GLU A 130 -22.07 -15.59 9.61
C GLU A 130 -20.61 -15.69 9.13
N ARG A 131 -20.34 -15.49 7.84
CA ARG A 131 -19.17 -14.68 7.44
C ARG A 131 -19.59 -13.23 7.28
N THR A 132 -20.22 -12.70 8.31
CA THR A 132 -20.67 -11.31 8.37
C THR A 132 -19.44 -10.42 8.38
N SER A 133 -19.17 -9.79 7.23
CA SER A 133 -18.39 -8.55 7.09
C SER A 133 -16.97 -8.48 7.71
N ALA A 134 -16.45 -9.58 8.29
CA ALA A 134 -15.11 -9.64 8.86
C ALA A 134 -14.05 -9.88 7.78
N ASN A 135 -14.42 -10.57 6.69
CA ASN A 135 -13.56 -10.94 5.57
C ASN A 135 -14.18 -10.47 4.23
N GLY A 136 -14.10 -9.17 3.95
CA GLY A 136 -14.00 -8.74 2.54
C GLY A 136 -12.72 -9.33 1.91
N PRO A 137 -12.42 -9.05 0.62
CA PRO A 137 -11.14 -9.47 0.06
C PRO A 137 -10.02 -8.98 0.96
N ILE A 138 -9.03 -9.82 1.22
CA ILE A 138 -7.90 -9.42 2.06
C ILE A 138 -7.20 -8.25 1.35
N ASN A 139 -7.42 -7.02 1.79
CA ASN A 139 -6.59 -5.89 1.40
C ASN A 139 -6.15 -5.05 2.62
N PRO A 140 -5.14 -5.52 3.37
CA PRO A 140 -4.50 -4.73 4.41
C PRO A 140 -3.40 -3.81 3.82
N MET A 141 -3.72 -3.13 2.70
CA MET A 141 -2.95 -2.09 1.97
C MET A 141 -1.93 -2.58 0.91
N ALA A 142 -2.33 -3.40 -0.06
CA ALA A 142 -1.46 -3.95 -1.11
C ALA A 142 -0.74 -2.87 -1.94
N TYR A 143 0.59 -3.01 -2.07
CA TYR A 143 1.46 -2.12 -2.83
C TYR A 143 2.37 -2.94 -3.76
N LEU A 144 2.23 -2.81 -5.08
CA LEU A 144 3.20 -3.34 -6.06
C LEU A 144 3.86 -2.26 -6.94
N SER A 145 3.52 -0.97 -6.78
CA SER A 145 3.78 0.01 -7.86
C SER A 145 4.98 0.96 -7.69
N ALA A 146 5.54 1.21 -6.49
CA ALA A 146 6.70 2.15 -6.40
C ALA A 146 8.08 1.49 -6.43
N ARG A 147 8.17 0.17 -6.61
CA ARG A 147 9.48 -0.50 -6.63
C ARG A 147 10.16 -0.47 -8.01
N THR A 148 10.10 0.66 -8.74
CA THR A 148 10.99 0.85 -9.92
C THR A 148 11.15 2.29 -10.40
N THR A 149 11.52 3.24 -9.54
CA THR A 149 12.33 4.36 -10.05
C THR A 149 13.39 4.73 -9.03
N PRO A 150 14.68 4.38 -9.25
CA PRO A 150 15.73 5.04 -8.52
C PRO A 150 15.63 6.54 -8.82
N TYR A 151 15.61 7.36 -7.78
CA TYR A 151 15.88 8.79 -7.89
C TYR A 151 17.26 8.94 -8.54
N SER A 152 17.29 9.23 -9.85
CA SER A 152 18.50 9.69 -10.50
C SER A 152 18.72 11.11 -9.98
N ASP A 153 19.72 11.30 -9.13
CA ASP A 153 20.20 12.63 -8.77
C ASP A 153 20.65 13.34 -10.06
N ARG A 154 19.80 14.22 -10.58
CA ARG A 154 20.08 15.00 -11.80
C ARG A 154 21.07 16.15 -11.55
N SER A 155 21.57 16.32 -10.33
CA SER A 155 22.51 17.40 -10.01
C SER A 155 23.97 17.08 -10.35
N ASN A 156 24.30 15.84 -10.75
CA ASN A 156 25.66 15.48 -11.15
C ASN A 156 25.67 14.50 -12.35
N PRO A 157 25.70 14.99 -13.60
CA PRO A 157 25.90 14.09 -14.74
C PRO A 157 27.29 13.45 -14.65
N PRO A 158 27.44 12.16 -15.02
CA PRO A 158 28.76 11.54 -15.08
C PRO A 158 29.65 12.34 -16.03
N ARG A 159 30.79 12.83 -15.54
CA ARG A 159 31.85 13.37 -16.41
C ARG A 159 32.27 12.24 -17.35
N LEU A 160 32.09 12.46 -18.64
CA LEU A 160 32.70 11.62 -19.67
C LEU A 160 34.21 11.87 -19.61
N GLU A 161 34.93 11.01 -18.90
CA GLU A 161 36.37 10.85 -19.13
C GLU A 161 36.53 10.06 -20.43
N TYR A 162 36.90 10.76 -21.50
CA TYR A 162 37.41 10.13 -22.72
C TYR A 162 38.92 9.89 -22.54
N PRO A 163 39.47 8.76 -23.01
CA PRO A 163 40.91 8.62 -23.24
C PRO A 163 41.37 9.52 -24.39
#